data_AF-K4KP29-F1
#
_entry.id   AF-K4KP29-F1
#
_cell.length_a   1.000
_cell.length_b   1.000
_cell.length_c   1.000
_cell.angle_alpha   90.00
_cell.angle_beta   90.00
_cell.angle_gamma   90.00
#
_symmetry.space_group_name_H-M   'P 1'
#
loop_
_entity.id
_entity.type
_entity.pdbx_description
1 polymer ?
#
loop_
_entity_poly.entity_id
_entity_poly.type
_entity_poly.pdbx_seq_one_letter_code
_entity_poly.pdbx_strand_id
1 'polypeptide(L)' 'MSLQRIGEQGNIPNRNERFFKKDDYWYYNTREGVAIGPFDSLGEARTGASEFIDFIMGAGAPMVETLTRYGRHAA' A
#
# COMPACT_ATOMS: atom_id res chain seq x y z
N MET A 1 -24.41 0.28 1.20
CA MET A 1 -23.81 -0.99 1.67
C MET A 1 -22.94 -1.53 0.54
N SER A 2 -21.63 -1.68 0.75
CA SER A 2 -20.76 -2.36 -0.23
C SER A 2 -21.04 -3.86 -0.14
N LEU A 3 -21.28 -4.51 -1.27
CA LEU A 3 -21.33 -5.97 -1.33
C LEU A 3 -19.89 -6.51 -1.27
N GLN A 4 -19.71 -7.71 -0.71
CA GLN A 4 -18.45 -8.43 -0.78
C GLN A 4 -18.10 -8.72 -2.25
N ARG A 5 -16.81 -8.68 -2.60
CA ARG A 5 -16.39 -9.07 -3.96
C ARG A 5 -16.60 -10.56 -4.15
N ILE A 6 -16.83 -10.97 -5.39
CA ILE A 6 -16.99 -12.39 -5.73
C ILE A 6 -15.76 -13.16 -5.22
N GLY A 7 -15.99 -14.13 -4.33
CA GLY A 7 -14.96 -14.99 -3.75
C GLY A 7 -14.38 -14.53 -2.39
N GLU A 8 -14.74 -13.34 -1.90
CA GLU A 8 -14.37 -12.91 -0.54
C GLU A 8 -15.41 -13.40 0.48
N GLN A 9 -14.97 -14.03 1.58
CA GLN A 9 -15.81 -14.36 2.74
C GLN A 9 -15.37 -13.51 3.94
N GLY A 10 -16.32 -12.96 4.69
CA GLY A 10 -16.06 -12.22 5.93
C GLY A 10 -16.25 -10.70 5.84
N ASN A 11 -15.69 -9.97 6.81
CA ASN A 11 -15.81 -8.52 6.89
C ASN A 11 -15.06 -7.85 5.73
N ILE A 12 -15.74 -6.91 5.07
CA ILE A 12 -15.13 -6.08 4.03
C ILE A 12 -14.07 -5.19 4.70
N PRO A 13 -12.78 -5.32 4.35
CA PRO A 13 -11.75 -4.47 4.93
C PRO A 13 -12.01 -3.01 4.54
N ASN A 14 -11.79 -2.10 5.49
CA ASN A 14 -11.94 -0.68 5.23
C ASN A 14 -10.90 -0.27 4.17
N ARG A 15 -11.38 0.19 3.01
CA ARG A 15 -10.53 0.63 1.91
C ARG A 15 -10.37 2.13 1.99
N ASN A 16 -9.26 2.57 2.56
CA ASN A 16 -8.83 3.95 2.41
C ASN A 16 -8.27 4.16 0.99
N GLU A 17 -8.34 5.40 0.49
CA GLU A 17 -7.57 5.75 -0.71
C GLU A 17 -6.10 5.41 -0.48
N ARG A 18 -5.54 4.62 -1.40
CA ARG A 18 -4.14 4.20 -1.33
C ARG A 18 -3.21 5.40 -1.40
N PHE A 19 -3.56 6.43 -2.16
CA PHE A 19 -2.73 7.61 -2.37
C PHE A 19 -3.25 8.75 -1.53
N PHE A 20 -2.35 9.48 -0.87
CA PHE A 20 -2.71 10.63 -0.06
C PHE A 20 -1.64 11.72 -0.14
N LYS A 21 -2.04 12.96 0.08
CA LYS A 21 -1.13 14.10 0.18
C LYS A 21 -0.90 14.42 1.65
N LYS A 22 0.36 14.56 2.05
CA LYS A 22 0.76 15.09 3.36
C LYS A 22 1.72 16.24 3.10
N ASP A 23 1.35 17.42 3.59
CA ASP A 23 1.99 18.69 3.25
C ASP A 23 2.00 18.89 1.72
N ASP A 24 3.17 19.08 1.11
CA ASP A 24 3.32 19.25 -0.34
C ASP A 24 3.69 17.99 -1.10
N TYR A 25 3.77 16.85 -0.42
CA TYR A 25 4.22 15.60 -1.02
C TYR A 25 3.13 14.54 -1.09
N TRP A 26 3.24 13.70 -2.10
CA TRP A 26 2.40 12.54 -2.31
C TRP A 26 3.01 11.29 -1.68
N TYR A 27 2.14 10.45 -1.14
CA TYR A 27 2.48 9.17 -0.54
C TYR A 27 1.47 8.12 -0.99
N TYR A 28 1.83 6.85 -0.80
CA TYR A 28 0.85 5.76 -0.88
C TYR A 28 1.01 4.72 0.23
N ASN A 29 -0.13 4.18 0.68
CA ASN A 29 -0.18 3.12 1.67
C ASN A 29 -0.04 1.73 1.02
N THR A 30 0.85 0.92 1.58
CA THR A 30 0.94 -0.51 1.29
C THR A 30 -0.02 -1.32 2.17
N ARG A 31 -0.24 -2.60 1.84
CA ARG A 31 -1.11 -3.47 2.64
C ARG A 31 -0.48 -3.87 3.97
N GLU A 32 0.84 -3.77 4.03
CA GLU A 32 1.69 -4.11 5.16
C GLU A 32 1.70 -3.00 6.22
N GLY A 33 1.05 -1.85 5.95
CA GLY A 33 0.94 -0.72 6.87
C GLY A 33 2.04 0.32 6.71
N VAL A 34 2.76 0.32 5.59
CA VAL A 34 3.83 1.28 5.32
C VAL A 34 3.33 2.37 4.37
N ALA A 35 3.60 3.63 4.70
CA ALA A 35 3.44 4.73 3.75
C ALA A 35 4.74 4.94 2.98
N ILE A 36 4.69 4.89 1.65
CA ILE A 36 5.84 5.10 0.77
C ILE A 36 5.74 6.48 0.12
N GLY A 37 6.84 7.21 0.14
CA GLY A 37 7.01 8.58 -0.33
C GLY A 37 8.16 9.25 0.44
N PRO A 38 8.34 10.58 0.33
CA PRO A 38 7.56 11.52 -0.46
C PRO A 38 7.77 11.40 -1.97
N PHE A 39 6.76 11.79 -2.75
CA PHE A 39 6.82 12.01 -4.18
C PHE A 39 6.34 13.44 -4.52
N ASP A 40 6.87 14.05 -5.57
CA ASP A 40 6.53 15.42 -5.94
C ASP A 40 5.16 15.50 -6.63
N SER A 41 4.71 14.38 -7.21
CA SER A 41 3.41 14.31 -7.89
C SER A 41 2.66 13.00 -7.64
N LEU A 42 1.35 13.05 -7.83
CA LEU A 42 0.51 11.84 -7.82
C LEU A 42 0.91 10.86 -8.93
N GLY A 43 1.44 11.36 -10.06
CA GLY A 43 1.93 10.53 -11.16
C GLY A 43 3.12 9.68 -10.72
N GLU A 44 4.11 10.29 -10.09
CA GLU A 44 5.27 9.58 -9.53
C GLU A 44 4.87 8.57 -8.46
N ALA A 45 3.97 8.96 -7.55
CA ALA A 45 3.47 8.03 -6.53
C ALA A 45 2.79 6.79 -7.15
N ARG A 46 2.05 6.97 -8.25
CA ARG A 46 1.43 5.85 -9.00
C ARG A 46 2.46 4.96 -9.69
N THR A 47 3.47 5.56 -10.32
CA THR A 47 4.59 4.81 -10.93
C THR A 47 5.33 3.99 -9.87
N GLY A 48 5.74 4.63 -8.77
CA GLY A 48 6.43 3.95 -7.68
C GLY A 48 5.59 2.86 -7.02
N ALA A 49 4.26 3.01 -6.96
CA ALA A 49 3.36 1.95 -6.49
C ALA A 49 3.34 0.73 -7.42
N SER A 50 3.44 0.94 -8.74
CA SER A 50 3.53 -0.16 -9.72
C SER A 50 4.85 -0.91 -9.58
N GLU A 51 5.97 -0.17 -9.53
CA GLU A 51 7.31 -0.75 -9.37
C GLU A 51 7.45 -1.52 -8.06
N PHE A 52 6.87 -0.99 -6.98
CA PHE A 52 6.84 -1.69 -5.70
C PHE A 52 6.08 -3.02 -5.78
N ILE A 53 4.93 -3.06 -6.49
CA ILE A 53 4.18 -4.31 -6.67
C ILE A 53 5.04 -5.34 -7.41
N ASP A 54 5.70 -4.94 -8.49
CA ASP A 54 6.57 -5.83 -9.27
C ASP A 54 7.75 -6.35 -8.44
N PHE A 55 8.37 -5.47 -7.66
CA PHE A 55 9.43 -5.85 -6.72
C PHE A 55 8.95 -6.88 -5.71
N ILE A 56 7.78 -6.67 -5.07
CA ILE A 56 7.25 -7.60 -4.07
C ILE A 56 6.87 -8.94 -4.68
N MET A 57 6.29 -8.94 -5.88
CA MET A 57 5.98 -10.19 -6.59
C MET A 57 7.24 -11.00 -6.90
N GLY A 58 8.38 -10.34 -7.15
CA GLY A 58 9.66 -10.99 -7.39
C GLY A 58 10.46 -11.37 -6.12
N ALA A 59 10.30 -10.64 -5.01
CA ALA A 59 11.15 -10.76 -3.82
C ALA A 59 10.80 -11.95 -2.90
N GLY A 60 9.60 -12.53 -3.04
CA GLY A 60 9.16 -13.69 -2.27
C GLY A 60 8.82 -13.40 -0.80
N ALA A 61 8.47 -14.46 -0.06
CA ALA A 61 7.88 -14.37 1.29
C ALA A 61 8.70 -13.59 2.34
N PRO A 62 10.05 -13.69 2.41
CA PRO A 62 10.83 -12.98 3.43
C PRO A 62 10.71 -11.45 3.35
N MET A 63 10.56 -10.90 2.15
CA MET A 63 10.45 -9.45 1.97
C MET A 63 9.09 -8.93 2.43
N VAL A 64 8.02 -9.67 2.14
CA VAL A 64 6.66 -9.38 2.62
C VAL A 64 6.61 -9.39 4.15
N GLU A 65 7.25 -10.38 4.77
CA GLU A 65 7.33 -10.46 6.23
C GLU A 65 8.07 -9.27 6.83
N THR A 66 9.20 -8.90 6.23
CA THR A 66 10.00 -7.75 6.66
C THR A 66 9.18 -6.47 6.62
N LEU A 67 8.45 -6.20 5.53
CA LEU A 67 7.60 -5.02 5.40
C LEU A 67 6.42 -5.03 6.38
N THR A 68 5.82 -6.19 6.63
CA THR A 68 4.78 -6.34 7.63
C THR A 68 5.28 -5.99 9.03
N ARG A 69 6.52 -6.38 9.37
CA ARG A 69 7.14 -5.99 10.64
C ARG A 69 7.35 -4.48 10.73
N TYR A 70 7.79 -3.83 9.66
CA TYR A 70 7.98 -2.38 9.63
C TYR A 70 6.67 -1.60 9.73
N GLY A 71 5.63 -1.97 8.98
CA GLY A 71 4.35 -1.26 9.02
C GLY A 71 3.67 -1.29 10.39
N ARG A 72 3.89 -2.36 11.18
CA ARG A 72 3.43 -2.42 12.59
C ARG A 72 4.06 -1.37 13.51
N HIS A 73 5.24 -0.85 13.17
CA HIS A 73 5.94 0.17 13.97
C HIS A 73 5.72 1.59 13.46
N ALA A 74 5.12 1.75 12.27
CA ALA A 74 4.87 3.05 11.64
C ALA A 74 3.44 3.58 11.85
N ALA A 75 2.55 2.77 12.45
CA ALA A 75 1.14 3.07 12.68
C ALA A 75 0.86 3.53 14.12
#